data_AF-A0A970BFC8-F1
#
_entry.id   AF-A0A970BFC8-F1
#
_cell.length_a   1.000
_cell.length_b   1.000
_cell.length_c   1.000
_cell.angle_alpha   90.00
_cell.angle_beta   90.00
_cell.angle_gamma   90.00
#
_symmetry.space_group_name_H-M   'P 1'
#
loop_
_entity.id
_entity.type
_entity.pdbx_description
1 polymer ?
#
loop_
_entity_poly.entity_id
_entity_poly.type
_entity_poly.pdbx_seq_one_letter_code
_entity_poly.pdbx_strand_id
1 'polypeptide(L)'
;MKAWNDYATYLRKKFGGRVQKISVDAGFTCPNRDGKLSTEGCIYCVNKSFKPFYCSPTKSVSLQLQEGINFFGKKYKAQRYLAYFQAFSNTYADIETCLNLYSEALSVDGVVGIVIATRPDCVNAELLR
;
A
#
# COMPACT_ATOMS: atom_id res chain seq x y z
N MET A 1 19.82 -21.33 -15.52
CA MET A 1 19.79 -19.93 -15.05
C MET A 1 18.49 -19.30 -15.56
N LYS A 2 17.68 -18.62 -14.72
CA LYS A 2 16.45 -18.00 -15.23
C LYS A 2 16.82 -16.81 -16.12
N ALA A 3 16.12 -16.62 -17.24
CA ALA A 3 16.37 -15.53 -18.18
C ALA A 3 15.79 -14.17 -17.70
N TRP A 4 15.14 -14.13 -16.54
CA TRP A 4 14.53 -12.94 -15.97
C TRP A 4 14.80 -12.86 -14.46
N ASN A 5 14.80 -11.63 -13.93
CA ASN A 5 14.89 -11.36 -12.51
C ASN A 5 13.48 -11.06 -11.98
N ASP A 6 12.85 -12.03 -11.31
CA ASP A 6 11.54 -11.79 -10.72
C ASP A 6 11.63 -10.84 -9.52
N TYR A 7 10.58 -10.06 -9.31
CA TYR A 7 10.57 -9.00 -8.30
C TYR A 7 10.86 -9.51 -6.88
N ALA A 8 10.38 -10.72 -6.54
CA ALA A 8 10.63 -11.29 -5.22
C ALA A 8 12.11 -11.67 -5.05
N THR A 9 12.75 -12.23 -6.08
CA THR A 9 14.20 -12.51 -6.09
C THR A 9 15.02 -11.22 -5.97
N TYR A 10 14.66 -10.18 -6.73
CA TYR A 10 15.30 -8.87 -6.63
C TYR A 10 15.20 -8.28 -5.21
N LEU A 11 14.01 -8.26 -4.62
CA LEU A 11 13.81 -7.75 -3.26
C LEU A 11 14.58 -8.55 -2.22
N ARG A 12 14.63 -9.88 -2.33
CA ARG A 12 15.44 -10.71 -1.43
C ARG A 12 16.91 -10.37 -1.50
N LYS A 13 17.46 -10.18 -2.70
CA LYS A 13 18.84 -9.76 -2.89
C LYS A 13 19.10 -8.36 -2.31
N LYS A 14 18.18 -7.41 -2.53
CA LYS A 14 18.33 -6.02 -2.08
C LYS A 14 18.25 -5.86 -0.56
N PHE A 15 17.35 -6.60 0.09
CA PHE A 15 17.05 -6.43 1.52
C PHE A 15 17.55 -7.58 2.41
N GLY A 16 18.32 -8.52 1.85
CA GLY A 16 18.95 -9.63 2.58
C GLY A 16 17.99 -10.70 3.11
N GLY A 17 16.73 -10.70 2.66
CA GLY A 17 15.72 -11.62 3.21
C GLY A 17 14.35 -11.48 2.53
N ARG A 18 13.38 -12.27 3.00
CA ARG A 18 12.01 -12.20 2.45
C ARG A 18 11.42 -10.81 2.72
N VAL A 19 10.85 -10.22 1.67
CA VAL A 19 10.08 -8.98 1.77
C VAL A 19 8.60 -9.27 1.55
N GLN A 20 7.75 -8.89 2.50
CA GLN A 20 6.31 -9.14 2.48
C GLN A 20 5.55 -7.83 2.32
N LYS A 21 4.63 -7.77 1.35
CA LYS A 21 3.70 -6.64 1.23
C LYS A 21 2.63 -6.75 2.31
N ILE A 22 2.37 -5.65 3.00
CA ILE A 22 1.29 -5.52 3.98
C ILE A 22 0.31 -4.49 3.44
N SER A 23 -0.90 -4.94 3.11
CA SER A 23 -1.94 -4.05 2.60
C SER A 23 -2.30 -2.96 3.62
N VAL A 24 -2.57 -1.76 3.13
CA VAL A 24 -3.02 -0.59 3.88
C VAL A 24 -4.23 -0.01 3.17
N ASP A 25 -5.26 0.30 3.96
CA ASP A 25 -6.41 1.09 3.54
C ASP A 25 -6.41 2.41 4.31
N ALA A 26 -5.89 3.47 3.69
CA ALA A 26 -5.75 4.78 4.31
C ALA A 26 -6.98 5.69 4.10
N GLY A 27 -8.13 5.12 3.69
CA GLY A 27 -9.37 5.88 3.57
C GLY A 27 -9.51 6.71 2.30
N PHE A 28 -8.58 6.59 1.34
CA PHE A 28 -8.69 7.26 0.05
C PHE A 28 -9.96 6.89 -0.72
N THR A 29 -10.41 7.78 -1.58
CA THR A 29 -11.42 7.50 -2.61
C THR A 29 -10.77 7.49 -4.00
N CYS A 30 -11.57 7.59 -5.08
CA CYS A 30 -11.07 7.90 -6.40
C CYS A 30 -12.13 8.67 -7.22
N PRO A 31 -11.73 9.35 -8.31
CA PRO A 31 -12.64 10.13 -9.16
C PRO A 31 -13.83 9.36 -9.74
N ASN A 32 -13.70 8.03 -9.87
CA ASN A 32 -14.78 7.18 -10.37
C ASN A 32 -15.86 6.90 -9.31
N ARG A 33 -15.69 7.36 -8.07
CA ARG A 33 -16.58 7.06 -6.93
C ARG A 33 -17.09 8.29 -6.19
N ASP A 34 -16.38 9.40 -6.24
CA ASP A 34 -16.67 10.60 -5.46
C ASP A 34 -17.54 11.63 -6.20
N GLY A 35 -17.93 11.34 -7.44
CA GLY A 35 -18.72 12.24 -8.29
C GLY A 35 -17.89 13.12 -9.24
N LYS A 36 -16.55 13.08 -9.19
CA LYS A 36 -15.71 13.87 -10.11
C LYS A 36 -15.77 13.36 -11.56
N LEU A 37 -15.72 12.05 -11.76
CA LEU A 37 -15.90 11.38 -13.05
C LEU A 37 -17.12 10.46 -13.05
N SER A 38 -17.41 9.81 -11.92
CA SER A 38 -18.55 8.92 -11.73
C SER A 38 -18.85 8.75 -10.24
N THR A 39 -20.00 8.15 -9.94
CA THR A 39 -20.43 7.71 -8.60
C THR A 39 -20.41 6.19 -8.44
N GLU A 40 -20.32 5.44 -9.54
CA GLU A 40 -20.53 3.97 -9.55
C GLU A 40 -19.27 3.18 -9.19
N GLY A 41 -18.09 3.77 -9.37
CA GLY A 41 -16.82 3.05 -9.34
C GLY A 41 -16.57 2.24 -10.62
N CYS A 42 -15.44 1.52 -10.67
CA CYS A 42 -15.21 0.58 -11.77
C CYS A 42 -16.12 -0.63 -11.60
N ILE A 43 -16.60 -1.20 -12.72
CA ILE A 43 -17.51 -2.38 -12.73
C ILE A 43 -16.97 -3.61 -11.97
N TYR A 44 -15.65 -3.69 -11.77
CA TYR A 44 -14.96 -4.76 -11.04
C TYR A 44 -14.45 -4.32 -9.66
N CYS A 45 -14.77 -3.11 -9.20
CA CYS A 45 -14.21 -2.50 -8.00
C CYS A 45 -14.84 -3.05 -6.71
N VAL A 46 -14.43 -4.26 -6.31
CA VAL A 46 -14.90 -4.89 -5.06
C VAL A 46 -13.83 -4.84 -3.97
N ASN A 47 -13.39 -3.63 -3.60
CA ASN A 47 -12.27 -3.44 -2.66
C ASN A 47 -12.46 -4.17 -1.32
N LYS A 48 -13.69 -4.31 -0.82
CA LYS A 48 -14.00 -5.06 0.40
C LYS A 48 -13.56 -6.53 0.32
N SER A 49 -13.58 -7.15 -0.86
CA SER A 49 -13.18 -8.55 -1.06
C SER A 49 -11.67 -8.74 -1.17
N PHE A 50 -10.91 -7.67 -1.39
CA PHE A 50 -9.45 -7.73 -1.61
C PHE A 50 -8.65 -7.23 -0.40
N LYS A 51 -9.32 -6.82 0.68
CA LYS A 51 -8.71 -6.29 1.89
C LYS A 51 -8.59 -7.38 2.96
N PRO A 52 -7.40 -7.63 3.51
CA PRO A 52 -7.24 -8.44 4.72
C PRO A 52 -8.06 -7.90 5.89
N PHE A 53 -8.42 -8.76 6.84
CA PHE A 53 -9.24 -8.39 8.01
C PHE A 53 -8.63 -7.28 8.89
N TYR A 54 -7.30 -7.10 8.86
CA TYR A 54 -6.60 -6.07 9.62
C TYR A 54 -6.61 -4.70 8.91
N CYS A 55 -7.02 -4.62 7.64
CA CYS A 55 -7.10 -3.37 6.89
C CYS A 55 -8.46 -2.71 7.11
N SER A 56 -8.46 -1.51 7.68
CA SER A 56 -9.67 -0.71 7.89
C SER A 56 -9.33 0.78 7.86
N PRO A 57 -10.12 1.63 7.18
CA PRO A 57 -9.87 3.07 7.13
C PRO A 57 -10.13 3.75 8.49
N THR A 58 -10.75 3.06 9.44
CA THR A 58 -10.93 3.54 10.82
C THR A 58 -9.69 3.34 11.70
N LYS A 59 -8.66 2.63 11.22
CA LYS A 59 -7.40 2.39 11.93
C LYS A 59 -6.29 3.25 11.32
N SER A 60 -5.36 3.71 12.16
CA SER A 60 -4.15 4.37 11.68
C SER A 60 -3.33 3.44 10.77
N VAL A 61 -2.50 4.02 9.89
CA VAL A 61 -1.66 3.24 8.98
C VAL A 61 -0.69 2.36 9.78
N SER A 62 -0.13 2.91 10.87
CA SER A 62 0.77 2.19 11.77
C SER A 62 0.11 0.95 12.37
N LEU A 63 -1.13 1.07 12.86
CA LEU A 63 -1.84 -0.04 13.49
C LEU A 63 -2.14 -1.15 12.47
N GLN A 64 -2.61 -0.78 11.27
CA GLN A 64 -2.83 -1.76 10.19
C GLN A 64 -1.54 -2.51 9.83
N LEU A 65 -0.42 -1.79 9.75
CA LEU A 65 0.89 -2.38 9.46
C LEU A 65 1.36 -3.31 10.58
N GLN A 66 1.25 -2.89 11.85
CA GLN A 66 1.63 -3.71 13.01
C GLN A 66 0.81 -5.01 13.08
N GLU A 67 -0.50 -4.93 12.89
CA GLU A 67 -1.37 -6.11 12.88
C GLU A 67 -1.04 -7.05 11.71
N GLY A 68 -0.81 -6.49 10.52
CA GLY A 68 -0.40 -7.27 9.34
C GLY A 68 0.98 -7.92 9.53
N ILE A 69 1.95 -7.18 10.08
CA ILE A 69 3.29 -7.69 10.42
C ILE A 69 3.18 -8.84 11.42
N ASN A 70 2.38 -8.70 12.47
CA ASN A 70 2.14 -9.77 13.45
C ASN A 70 1.50 -11.00 12.79
N PHE A 71 0.49 -10.79 11.93
CA PHE A 71 -0.17 -11.88 11.20
C PHE A 71 0.80 -12.66 10.31
N PHE A 72 1.59 -11.97 9.47
CA PHE A 72 2.53 -12.62 8.56
C PHE A 72 3.83 -13.08 9.24
N GLY A 73 4.22 -12.45 10.34
CA GLY A 73 5.40 -12.80 11.15
C GLY A 73 5.28 -14.18 11.79
N LYS A 74 4.05 -14.63 12.09
CA LYS A 74 3.78 -16.01 12.52
C LYS A 74 4.14 -17.06 11.47
N LYS A 75 4.08 -16.71 10.18
CA LYS A 75 4.30 -17.64 9.06
C LYS A 75 5.77 -17.78 8.67
N TYR A 76 6.53 -16.68 8.73
CA TYR A 76 7.96 -16.71 8.43
C TYR A 76 8.74 -15.78 9.37
N LYS A 77 9.89 -16.26 9.86
CA LYS A 77 10.81 -15.48 10.71
C LYS A 77 11.64 -14.53 9.85
N ALA A 78 12.10 -13.43 10.46
CA ALA A 78 13.04 -12.46 9.88
C ALA A 78 12.63 -11.92 8.49
N GLN A 79 11.51 -11.18 8.45
CA GLN A 79 11.00 -10.54 7.24
C GLN A 79 11.23 -9.02 7.29
N ARG A 80 11.36 -8.42 6.11
CA ARG A 80 11.14 -6.98 5.91
C ARG A 80 9.77 -6.76 5.26
N TYR A 81 9.25 -5.56 5.34
CA TYR A 81 7.89 -5.27 4.90
C TYR A 81 7.83 -4.11 3.93
N LEU A 82 6.87 -4.16 3.00
CA LEU A 82 6.49 -3.01 2.19
C LEU A 82 5.06 -2.63 2.55
N ALA A 83 4.84 -1.37 2.92
CA ALA A 83 3.50 -0.85 3.12
C ALA A 83 2.82 -0.68 1.75
N TYR A 84 1.76 -1.44 1.51
CA TYR A 84 1.07 -1.47 0.23
C TYR A 84 -0.26 -0.74 0.31
N PHE A 85 -0.23 0.55 -0.06
CA PHE A 85 -1.41 1.39 -0.22
C PHE A 85 -2.18 0.90 -1.45
N GLN A 86 -3.16 0.02 -1.21
CA GLN A 86 -3.79 -0.79 -2.24
C GLN A 86 -5.19 -0.31 -2.60
N ALA A 87 -5.91 0.28 -1.64
CA ALA A 87 -7.31 0.65 -1.83
C ALA A 87 -7.45 1.93 -2.65
N PHE A 88 -8.25 1.88 -3.72
CA PHE A 88 -8.64 3.06 -4.52
C PHE A 88 -7.44 3.82 -5.15
N SER A 89 -7.43 5.16 -5.08
CA SER A 89 -6.35 6.00 -5.64
C SER A 89 -5.59 6.69 -4.53
N ASN A 90 -4.45 6.11 -4.14
CA ASN A 90 -3.72 6.51 -2.93
C ASN A 90 -2.88 7.78 -3.08
N THR A 91 -3.02 8.50 -4.20
CA THR A 91 -2.50 9.85 -4.42
C THR A 91 -3.61 10.88 -4.56
N TYR A 92 -4.87 10.48 -4.33
CA TYR A 92 -6.04 11.31 -4.51
C TYR A 92 -6.43 12.03 -3.21
N ALA A 93 -5.50 12.87 -2.75
CA ALA A 93 -5.65 13.86 -1.68
C ALA A 93 -4.64 14.99 -1.93
N ASP A 94 -4.60 15.99 -1.06
CA ASP A 94 -3.50 16.96 -1.06
C ASP A 94 -2.15 16.28 -0.73
N ILE A 95 -1.06 16.94 -1.13
CA ILE A 95 0.31 16.41 -1.00
C ILE A 95 0.69 16.16 0.46
N GLU A 96 0.28 17.04 1.37
CA GLU A 96 0.61 16.95 2.79
C GLU A 96 -0.04 15.71 3.41
N THR A 97 -1.32 15.47 3.14
CA THR A 97 -2.03 14.25 3.53
C THR A 97 -1.31 13.00 3.03
N CYS A 98 -0.91 12.96 1.75
CA CYS A 98 -0.22 11.81 1.18
C CYS A 98 1.13 11.56 1.88
N LEU A 99 1.95 12.60 2.03
CA LEU A 99 3.27 12.51 2.64
C LEU A 99 3.20 12.11 4.12
N ASN A 100 2.22 12.62 4.87
CA ASN A 100 2.00 12.26 6.27
C ASN A 100 1.68 10.78 6.41
N LEU A 101 0.78 10.24 5.58
CA LEU A 101 0.43 8.81 5.59
C LEU A 101 1.61 7.91 5.17
N TYR A 102 2.39 8.32 4.17
CA TYR A 102 3.55 7.57 3.71
C TYR A 102 4.68 7.59 4.75
N SER A 103 4.89 8.72 5.40
CA SER A 103 5.88 8.88 6.47
C SER A 103 5.47 8.06 7.70
N GLU A 104 4.19 8.06 8.05
CA GLU A 104 3.64 7.18 9.10
C GLU A 104 3.97 5.71 8.77
N ALA A 105 3.71 5.25 7.54
CA ALA A 105 4.03 3.89 7.13
C ALA A 105 5.52 3.53 7.26
N LEU A 106 6.40 4.47 6.87
CA LEU A 106 7.85 4.29 6.92
C LEU A 106 8.40 4.35 8.37
N SER A 107 7.65 4.91 9.32
CA SER A 107 8.02 4.94 10.73
C SER A 107 7.88 3.58 11.44
N VAL A 108 7.15 2.63 10.83
CA VAL A 108 6.89 1.31 11.44
C VAL A 108 8.11 0.41 11.29
N ASP A 109 8.56 -0.19 12.40
CA ASP A 109 9.72 -1.08 12.41
C ASP A 109 9.59 -2.23 11.41
N GLY A 110 10.69 -2.51 10.71
CA GLY A 110 10.77 -3.52 9.66
C GLY A 110 10.14 -3.14 8.32
N VAL A 111 9.43 -2.01 8.20
CA VAL A 111 8.97 -1.47 6.91
C VAL A 111 10.15 -0.80 6.20
N VAL A 112 10.46 -1.27 4.98
CA VAL A 112 11.64 -0.83 4.20
C VAL A 112 11.27 -0.08 2.93
N GLY A 113 9.99 0.23 2.75
CA GLY A 113 9.50 0.95 1.59
C GLY A 113 7.98 0.91 1.48
N ILE A 114 7.48 1.64 0.48
CA ILE A 114 6.05 1.77 0.18
C ILE A 114 5.76 1.32 -1.25
N VAL A 115 4.54 0.86 -1.47
CA VAL A 115 3.97 0.56 -2.79
C VAL A 115 2.64 1.31 -2.86
N ILE A 116 2.49 2.17 -3.87
CA ILE A 116 1.32 3.04 -4.03
C ILE A 116 0.53 2.56 -5.26
N ALA A 117 -0.70 2.08 -5.04
CA ALA A 117 -1.65 1.84 -6.11
C ALA A 117 -2.46 3.12 -6.34
N THR A 118 -2.39 3.66 -7.55
CA THR A 118 -3.14 4.87 -7.91
C THR A 118 -3.54 4.89 -9.39
N ARG A 119 -4.51 5.73 -9.74
CA ARG A 119 -4.85 6.00 -11.14
C ARG A 119 -3.80 6.95 -11.74
N PRO A 120 -3.43 6.76 -13.02
CA PRO A 120 -2.38 7.56 -13.65
C PRO A 120 -2.73 9.06 -13.74
N ASP A 121 -4.02 9.39 -13.88
CA ASP A 121 -4.52 10.77 -13.91
C ASP A 121 -4.66 11.42 -12.51
N CYS A 122 -4.34 10.68 -11.44
CA CYS A 122 -4.23 11.20 -10.07
C CYS A 122 -2.78 11.45 -9.64
N VAL A 123 -1.80 11.36 -10.55
CA VAL A 123 -0.39 11.64 -10.27
C VAL A 123 -0.03 13.00 -10.86
N ASN A 124 0.43 13.92 -10.02
CA ASN A 124 0.84 15.26 -10.43
C ASN A 124 2.37 15.42 -10.33
N ALA A 125 2.90 16.52 -10.87
CA ALA A 125 4.33 16.78 -10.89
C ALA A 125 4.92 17.03 -9.48
N GLU A 126 4.09 17.47 -8.53
CA GLU A 126 4.51 17.71 -7.14
C GLU A 126 4.77 16.38 -6.41
N LEU A 127 3.91 15.38 -6.58
CA LEU A 127 4.07 14.03 -6.02
C LEU A 127 5.30 13.27 -6.56
N LEU A 128 5.84 13.68 -7.71
CA LEU A 128 6.97 13.01 -8.37
C LEU A 128 8.32 13.65 -8.06
N ARG A 129 8.37 14.72 -7.27
CA ARG A 129 9.59 15.41 -6.84
C ARG A 129 10.03 14.94 -5.46
#